data_AF-A0AAD5CIC8-F1
#
_entry.id   AF-A0AAD5CIC8-F1
#
_cell.length_a   1.000
_cell.length_b   1.000
_cell.length_c   1.000
_cell.angle_alpha   90.00
_cell.angle_beta   90.00
_cell.angle_gamma   90.00
#
_symmetry.space_group_name_H-M   'P 1'
#
loop_
_entity.id
_entity.type
_entity.pdbx_description
1 polymer ?
#
loop_
_entity_poly.entity_id
_entity_poly.type
_entity_poly.pdbx_seq_one_letter_code
_entity_poly.pdbx_strand_id
1 'polypeptide(L)'
;NFLLKTKDEGSQLKAIDFGLSDYVKPGIFRAVLKTLPSFTETAWASLSPLAKDFVKCLLTKDPRKRLTATQALTHPWIREHNAMEVPIDIRVLRSLKAYMLSSPLRKAALQALSSSLTTDDLFYLKKQFIHLASSERVTFGSIKTALMKHATNAMKESRIIDYLNWLTALELDFNDFCAAAINVHQLEALDRTRARSFGPIARCCERMDTAF
;
A
#
# COMPACT_ATOMS: atom_id res chain seq x y z
N ASN A 1 8.65 21.66 0.50
CA ASN A 1 8.32 23.04 0.04
C ASN A 1 8.95 23.40 -1.32
N PHE A 2 9.44 22.43 -2.10
CA PHE A 2 10.04 22.66 -3.42
C PHE A 2 9.02 23.05 -4.51
N LEU A 3 7.75 22.62 -4.37
CA LEU A 3 6.71 22.84 -5.38
C LEU A 3 6.04 24.23 -5.35
N LEU A 4 6.24 25.03 -4.30
CA LEU A 4 5.41 26.23 -4.05
C LEU A 4 6.21 27.51 -3.81
N LYS A 5 7.54 27.48 -4.00
CA LYS A 5 8.41 28.58 -3.56
C LYS A 5 9.21 29.20 -4.70
N THR A 6 8.52 29.76 -5.69
CA THR A 6 8.97 30.97 -6.39
C THR A 6 7.85 31.50 -7.29
N LYS A 7 7.55 32.80 -7.16
CA LYS A 7 6.58 33.54 -7.98
C LYS A 7 7.24 34.30 -9.14
N ASP A 8 8.54 34.09 -9.35
CA ASP A 8 9.37 34.98 -10.17
C ASP A 8 9.66 34.33 -11.53
N GLU A 9 9.30 35.01 -12.62
CA GLU A 9 9.49 34.52 -14.00
C GLU A 9 10.98 34.42 -14.40
N GLY A 10 11.88 35.03 -13.62
CA GLY A 10 13.34 34.92 -13.75
C GLY A 10 14.01 33.87 -12.86
N SER A 11 13.26 33.00 -12.18
CA SER A 11 13.86 32.01 -11.27
C SER A 11 14.62 30.91 -12.03
N GLN A 12 15.85 30.66 -11.59
CA GLN A 12 16.85 29.79 -12.23
C GLN A 12 16.49 28.29 -12.21
N LEU A 13 15.47 27.91 -11.41
CA LEU A 13 14.97 26.54 -11.27
C LEU A 13 13.45 26.55 -11.43
N LYS A 14 12.96 25.89 -12.48
CA LYS A 14 11.55 25.69 -12.77
C LYS A 14 11.12 24.29 -12.36
N ALA A 15 9.84 24.11 -12.00
CA ALA A 15 9.29 22.79 -11.63
C ALA A 15 9.44 21.73 -12.74
N ILE A 16 9.60 22.16 -14.00
CA ILE A 16 9.88 21.30 -15.15
C ILE A 16 11.30 20.71 -15.14
N ASP A 17 12.25 21.33 -14.44
CA ASP A 17 13.66 20.90 -14.40
C ASP A 17 13.86 19.61 -13.58
N PHE A 18 12.81 19.13 -12.90
CA PHE A 18 12.80 17.89 -12.11
C PHE A 18 12.26 16.68 -12.90
N GLY A 19 12.19 16.74 -14.23
CA GLY A 19 11.73 15.62 -15.06
C GLY A 19 10.21 15.35 -15.00
N LEU A 20 9.43 16.33 -14.53
CA LEU A 20 7.97 16.25 -14.49
C LEU A 20 7.29 16.64 -15.82
N SER A 21 8.07 17.05 -16.83
CA SER A 21 7.57 17.44 -18.15
C SER A 21 6.76 16.35 -18.85
N ASP A 22 7.13 15.09 -18.65
CA ASP A 22 6.53 13.96 -19.36
C ASP A 22 5.15 13.57 -18.79
N TYR A 23 4.86 13.98 -17.55
CA TYR A 23 3.66 13.56 -16.81
C TYR A 23 2.66 14.70 -16.56
N VAL A 24 3.06 15.95 -16.78
CA VAL A 24 2.27 17.11 -16.40
C VAL A 24 1.98 17.97 -17.64
N LYS A 25 0.75 17.85 -18.17
CA LYS A 25 0.27 18.66 -19.30
C LYS A 25 0.54 20.16 -19.07
N PRO A 26 0.96 20.91 -20.11
CA PRO A 26 1.12 22.36 -20.03
C PRO A 26 -0.16 23.01 -19.49
N GLY A 27 -0.07 23.66 -18.32
CA GLY A 27 -1.20 24.34 -17.68
C GLY A 27 -1.61 23.80 -16.31
N ILE A 28 -1.27 22.55 -15.97
CA ILE A 28 -1.58 21.98 -14.64
C ILE A 28 -0.87 22.78 -13.55
N PHE A 29 0.39 23.16 -13.74
CA PHE A 29 1.12 23.98 -12.77
C PHE A 29 0.43 25.34 -12.53
N ARG A 30 -0.07 25.97 -13.60
CA ARG A 30 -0.81 27.23 -13.50
C ARG A 30 -2.14 27.03 -12.78
N ALA A 31 -2.83 25.93 -13.03
CA ALA A 31 -4.05 25.56 -12.31
C ALA A 31 -3.75 25.34 -10.82
N VAL A 32 -2.78 24.50 -10.46
CA VAL A 32 -2.37 24.28 -9.05
C VAL A 32 -2.06 25.60 -8.34
N LEU A 33 -1.37 26.53 -9.00
CA LEU A 33 -1.06 27.84 -8.43
C LEU A 33 -2.26 28.79 -8.36
N LYS A 34 -3.15 28.81 -9.36
CA LYS A 34 -4.19 29.86 -9.50
C LYS A 34 -5.61 29.40 -9.21
N THR A 35 -6.01 28.20 -9.61
CA THR A 35 -7.38 27.70 -9.42
C THR A 35 -7.59 27.08 -8.05
N LEU A 36 -8.80 27.24 -7.48
CA LEU A 36 -9.22 26.51 -6.29
C LEU A 36 -9.66 25.09 -6.70
N PRO A 37 -9.47 24.07 -5.84
CA PRO A 37 -9.94 22.72 -6.14
C PRO A 37 -11.48 22.67 -6.19
N SER A 38 -12.04 22.13 -7.27
CA SER A 38 -13.48 21.85 -7.41
C SER A 38 -13.82 20.45 -6.91
N PHE A 39 -14.93 20.33 -6.17
CA PHE A 39 -15.44 19.07 -5.63
C PHE A 39 -16.86 18.76 -6.14
N THR A 40 -17.24 19.36 -7.27
CA THR A 40 -18.57 19.29 -7.87
C THR A 40 -18.69 18.24 -8.97
N GLU A 41 -17.58 17.60 -9.35
CA GLU A 41 -17.56 16.57 -10.38
C GLU A 41 -18.23 15.28 -9.90
N THR A 42 -18.75 14.49 -10.84
CA THR A 42 -19.46 13.23 -10.57
C THR A 42 -18.63 12.23 -9.78
N ALA A 43 -17.31 12.22 -9.97
CA ALA A 43 -16.38 11.40 -9.19
C ALA A 43 -16.43 11.68 -7.68
N TRP A 44 -16.80 12.90 -7.27
CA TRP A 44 -16.96 13.28 -5.86
C TRP A 44 -18.38 13.01 -5.34
N ALA A 45 -19.36 12.75 -6.20
CA ALA A 45 -20.76 12.59 -5.77
C ALA A 45 -20.95 11.41 -4.78
N SER A 46 -20.18 10.33 -4.96
CA SER A 46 -20.22 9.13 -4.11
C SER A 46 -19.46 9.25 -2.79
N LEU A 47 -18.70 10.33 -2.57
CA LEU A 47 -17.86 10.50 -1.39
C LEU A 47 -18.60 11.21 -0.25
N SER A 48 -18.31 10.79 0.99
CA SER A 48 -18.91 11.37 2.19
C SER A 48 -18.52 12.85 2.39
N PRO A 49 -19.35 13.65 3.06
CA PRO A 49 -19.02 15.05 3.37
C PRO A 49 -17.70 15.19 4.14
N LEU A 50 -17.44 14.29 5.10
CA LEU A 50 -16.20 14.25 5.88
C LEU A 50 -14.97 13.94 5.02
N ALA A 51 -15.10 13.08 4.01
CA ALA A 51 -14.01 12.79 3.06
C ALA A 51 -13.65 14.03 2.23
N LYS A 52 -14.67 14.73 1.73
CA LYS A 52 -14.50 15.98 0.97
C LYS A 52 -13.86 17.07 1.82
N ASP A 53 -14.28 17.19 3.08
CA ASP A 53 -13.72 18.15 4.03
C ASP A 53 -12.24 17.88 4.30
N PHE A 54 -11.89 16.62 4.58
CA PHE A 54 -10.50 16.22 4.78
C PHE A 54 -9.60 16.61 3.60
N VAL A 55 -10.02 16.31 2.36
CA VAL A 55 -9.25 16.66 1.17
C VAL A 55 -9.14 18.18 0.99
N LYS A 56 -10.20 18.96 1.29
CA LYS A 56 -10.14 20.42 1.28
C LYS A 56 -9.09 20.96 2.26
N CYS A 57 -9.03 20.41 3.47
CA CYS A 57 -8.04 20.80 4.47
C CYS A 57 -6.59 20.49 4.02
N LEU A 58 -6.38 19.37 3.32
CA LEU A 58 -5.07 19.01 2.75
C LEU A 58 -4.67 19.88 1.55
N LEU A 59 -5.63 20.23 0.69
CA LEU A 59 -5.41 21.03 -0.51
C LEU A 59 -5.51 22.54 -0.26
N THR A 60 -5.52 22.98 1.00
CA THR A 60 -5.53 24.40 1.36
C THR A 60 -4.28 25.09 0.81
N LYS A 61 -4.48 26.18 0.05
CA LYS A 61 -3.38 26.90 -0.62
C LYS A 61 -2.41 27.53 0.36
N ASP A 62 -2.94 28.14 1.42
CA ASP A 62 -2.13 28.71 2.50
C ASP A 62 -1.46 27.58 3.30
N PRO A 63 -0.13 27.46 3.26
CA PRO A 63 0.58 26.38 3.97
C PRO A 63 0.41 26.46 5.49
N ARG A 64 0.14 27.65 6.05
CA ARG A 64 -0.03 27.83 7.50
C ARG A 64 -1.40 27.34 7.99
N LYS A 65 -2.40 27.35 7.10
CA LYS A 65 -3.75 26.86 7.36
C LYS A 65 -3.94 25.41 6.90
N ARG A 66 -3.01 24.89 6.10
CA ARG A 66 -3.03 23.51 5.63
C ARG A 66 -2.85 22.55 6.80
N LEU A 67 -3.67 21.51 6.81
CA LEU A 67 -3.59 20.45 7.80
C LEU A 67 -2.18 19.84 7.83
N THR A 68 -1.57 19.80 9.00
CA THR A 68 -0.32 19.05 9.22
C THR A 68 -0.60 17.55 9.25
N ALA A 69 0.43 16.72 9.05
CA ALA A 69 0.27 15.25 9.11
C ALA A 69 -0.32 14.78 10.45
N THR A 70 0.13 15.36 11.57
CA THR A 70 -0.39 15.03 12.90
C THR A 70 -1.87 15.42 13.05
N GLN A 71 -2.25 16.62 12.57
CA GLN A 71 -3.65 17.05 12.57
C GLN A 71 -4.51 16.19 11.63
N ALA A 72 -3.95 15.73 10.51
CA ALA A 72 -4.63 14.86 9.56
C ALA A 72 -5.02 13.52 10.17
N LEU A 73 -4.15 12.93 10.98
CA LEU A 73 -4.43 11.69 11.70
C LEU A 73 -5.57 11.84 12.72
N THR A 74 -5.79 13.06 13.24
CA THR A 74 -6.85 13.35 14.20
C THR A 74 -8.20 13.71 13.56
N HIS A 75 -8.26 13.88 12.24
CA HIS A 75 -9.47 14.31 11.55
C HIS A 75 -10.61 13.29 11.70
N PRO A 76 -11.87 13.69 11.92
CA PRO A 76 -12.99 12.78 12.11
C PRO A 76 -13.13 11.74 11.00
N TRP A 77 -12.92 12.16 9.74
CA TRP A 77 -12.91 11.22 8.61
C TRP A 77 -11.91 10.07 8.80
N ILE A 78 -10.70 10.34 9.26
CA ILE A 78 -9.69 9.30 9.52
C ILE A 78 -10.02 8.52 10.80
N ARG A 79 -10.42 9.21 11.87
CA ARG A 79 -10.71 8.58 13.17
C ARG A 79 -11.92 7.64 13.13
N GLU A 80 -12.99 8.06 12.47
CA GLU A 80 -14.22 7.26 12.31
C GLU A 80 -14.02 6.11 11.32
N HIS A 81 -13.13 6.30 10.33
CA HIS A 81 -12.81 5.27 9.33
C HIS A 81 -11.58 4.43 9.69
N ASN A 82 -11.00 4.57 10.89
CA ASN A 82 -10.04 3.59 11.43
C ASN A 82 -10.68 2.20 11.63
N ALA A 83 -12.01 2.12 11.53
CA ALA A 83 -12.80 0.89 11.47
C ALA A 83 -13.09 0.41 10.03
N MET A 84 -12.54 1.03 8.98
CA MET A 84 -12.65 0.45 7.64
C MET A 84 -12.00 -0.93 7.65
N GLU A 85 -12.82 -1.97 7.43
CA GLU A 85 -12.33 -3.32 7.19
C GLU A 85 -11.35 -3.26 6.02
N VAL A 86 -10.11 -3.70 6.26
CA VAL A 86 -9.10 -3.75 5.22
C VAL A 86 -9.55 -4.85 4.25
N PRO A 87 -9.92 -4.52 2.99
CA PRO A 87 -10.37 -5.54 2.06
C PRO A 87 -9.24 -6.51 1.78
N ILE A 88 -9.59 -7.74 1.39
CA ILE A 88 -8.61 -8.76 1.01
C ILE A 88 -7.77 -8.23 -0.15
N ASP A 89 -6.47 -8.08 0.06
CA ASP A 89 -5.55 -7.65 -0.99
C ASP A 89 -5.10 -8.84 -1.84
N ILE A 90 -5.45 -8.80 -3.12
CA ILE A 90 -5.08 -9.82 -4.10
C ILE A 90 -3.55 -9.99 -4.23
N ARG A 91 -2.78 -8.95 -3.90
CA ARG A 91 -1.32 -9.01 -3.91
C ARG A 91 -0.80 -9.99 -2.88
N VAL A 92 -1.45 -10.08 -1.71
CA VAL A 92 -1.10 -11.07 -0.67
C VAL A 92 -1.23 -12.48 -1.23
N LEU A 93 -2.32 -12.78 -1.94
CA LEU A 93 -2.54 -14.10 -2.56
C LEU A 93 -1.48 -14.43 -3.62
N ARG A 94 -1.03 -13.42 -4.38
CA ARG A 94 0.07 -13.57 -5.34
C ARG A 94 1.42 -13.81 -4.64
N SER A 95 1.69 -13.10 -3.54
CA SER A 95 2.92 -13.28 -2.78
C SER A 95 2.98 -14.65 -2.10
N LEU A 96 1.85 -15.16 -1.58
CA LEU A 96 1.73 -16.53 -1.10
C LEU A 96 2.11 -17.54 -2.20
N LYS A 97 1.75 -17.27 -3.46
CA LYS A 97 2.23 -18.06 -4.60
C LYS A 97 3.73 -18.07 -4.77
N ALA A 98 4.31 -16.88 -4.87
CA ALA A 98 5.73 -16.74 -5.03
C ALA A 98 6.49 -17.44 -3.89
N TYR A 99 6.00 -17.28 -2.65
CA TYR A 99 6.58 -17.92 -1.47
C TYR A 99 6.57 -19.43 -1.57
N MET A 100 5.43 -20.06 -1.90
CA MET A 100 5.35 -21.53 -1.99
C MET A 100 6.32 -22.11 -3.02
N LEU A 101 6.50 -21.42 -4.14
CA LEU A 101 7.40 -21.81 -5.23
C LEU A 101 8.87 -21.41 -4.99
N SER A 102 9.15 -20.66 -3.93
CA SER A 102 10.50 -20.17 -3.63
C SER A 102 11.41 -21.27 -3.08
N SER A 103 12.72 -21.09 -3.30
CA SER A 103 13.76 -21.96 -2.75
C SER A 103 13.78 -21.94 -1.22
N PRO A 104 14.28 -23.00 -0.55
CA PRO A 104 14.39 -23.03 0.92
C PRO A 104 15.20 -21.86 1.49
N LEU A 105 16.27 -21.45 0.79
CA LEU A 105 17.09 -20.31 1.20
C LEU A 105 16.29 -19.00 1.20
N ARG A 106 15.49 -18.78 0.16
CA ARG A 106 14.64 -17.58 0.07
C ARG A 106 13.56 -17.59 1.13
N LYS A 107 12.92 -18.73 1.38
CA LYS A 107 11.93 -18.88 2.46
C LYS A 107 12.55 -18.55 3.82
N ALA A 108 13.73 -19.09 4.12
CA ALA A 108 14.45 -18.80 5.36
C ALA A 108 14.82 -17.31 5.49
N ALA A 109 15.24 -16.67 4.40
CA ALA A 109 15.55 -15.23 4.39
C ALA A 109 14.30 -14.37 4.65
N LEU A 110 13.17 -14.69 4.02
CA LEU A 110 11.90 -14.00 4.24
C LEU A 110 11.36 -14.22 5.66
N GLN A 111 11.53 -15.42 6.21
CA GLN A 111 11.19 -15.70 7.61
C GLN A 111 12.05 -14.86 8.56
N ALA A 112 13.36 -14.80 8.36
CA ALA A 112 14.25 -13.98 9.17
C ALA A 112 13.88 -12.49 9.11
N LEU A 113 13.49 -11.99 7.94
CA LEU A 113 12.97 -10.63 7.78
C LEU A 113 11.66 -10.44 8.54
N SER A 114 10.69 -11.34 8.37
CA SER A 114 9.40 -11.28 9.06
C SER A 114 9.55 -11.27 10.57
N SER A 115 10.40 -12.12 11.14
CA SER A 115 10.61 -12.21 12.59
C SER A 115 11.26 -10.96 13.20
N SER A 116 11.90 -10.13 12.38
CA SER A 116 12.54 -8.89 12.83
C SER A 116 11.60 -7.67 12.84
N LEU A 117 10.38 -7.82 12.31
CA LEU A 117 9.37 -6.76 12.26
C LEU A 117 8.65 -6.59 13.60
N THR A 118 8.23 -5.35 13.88
CA THR A 118 7.44 -5.04 15.09
C THR A 118 5.95 -5.35 14.88
N THR A 119 5.19 -5.37 15.97
CA THR A 119 3.73 -5.58 15.93
C THR A 119 3.01 -4.54 15.08
N ASP A 120 3.52 -3.31 15.06
CA ASP A 120 2.94 -2.22 14.28
C ASP A 120 3.22 -2.39 12.79
N ASP A 121 4.42 -2.85 12.43
CA ASP A 121 4.79 -3.16 11.05
C ASP A 121 3.93 -4.32 10.50
N LEU A 122 3.58 -5.29 11.35
CA LEU A 122 2.76 -6.44 11.01
C LEU A 122 1.26 -6.20 11.12
N PHE A 123 0.81 -5.02 11.57
CA PHE A 123 -0.61 -4.75 11.80
C PHE A 123 -1.48 -5.03 10.56
N TYR A 124 -1.03 -4.58 9.39
CA TYR A 124 -1.72 -4.81 8.13
C TYR A 124 -1.78 -6.30 7.76
N LEU A 125 -0.66 -7.01 7.88
CA LEU A 125 -0.60 -8.45 7.59
C LEU A 125 -1.46 -9.25 8.58
N LYS A 126 -1.51 -8.83 9.84
CA LYS A 126 -2.39 -9.43 10.85
C LYS A 126 -3.87 -9.27 10.49
N LYS A 127 -4.27 -8.11 9.97
CA LYS A 127 -5.64 -7.91 9.47
C LYS A 127 -5.93 -8.83 8.27
N GLN A 128 -5.03 -8.91 7.29
CA GLN A 128 -5.18 -9.81 6.14
C GLN A 128 -5.25 -11.28 6.56
N PHE A 129 -4.43 -11.70 7.53
CA PHE A 129 -4.46 -13.05 8.08
C PHE A 129 -5.81 -13.38 8.71
N ILE A 130 -6.36 -12.49 9.55
CA ILE A 130 -7.67 -12.68 10.19
C ILE A 130 -8.79 -12.82 9.15
N HIS A 131 -8.71 -12.09 8.03
CA HIS A 131 -9.70 -12.21 6.96
C HIS A 131 -9.60 -13.53 6.18
N LEU A 132 -8.40 -14.11 6.06
CA LEU A 132 -8.14 -15.30 5.26
C LEU A 132 -8.13 -16.60 6.08
N ALA A 133 -7.85 -16.54 7.38
CA ALA A 133 -7.77 -17.69 8.26
C ALA A 133 -9.16 -18.10 8.78
N SER A 134 -9.41 -19.41 8.86
CA SER A 134 -10.63 -19.95 9.49
C SER A 134 -10.41 -20.32 10.97
N SER A 135 -9.15 -20.47 11.39
CA SER A 135 -8.74 -20.82 12.75
C SER A 135 -7.38 -20.16 13.00
N GLU A 136 -6.33 -20.91 13.32
CA GLU A 136 -4.96 -20.40 13.49
C GLU A 136 -4.09 -20.55 12.23
N ARG A 137 -4.67 -21.01 11.13
CA ARG A 137 -3.95 -21.28 9.88
C ARG A 137 -4.72 -20.80 8.67
N VAL A 138 -3.98 -20.39 7.65
CA VAL A 138 -4.48 -20.05 6.32
C VAL A 138 -4.36 -21.30 5.45
N THR A 139 -5.50 -21.78 4.94
CA THR A 139 -5.60 -22.93 4.06
C THR A 139 -6.30 -22.57 2.76
N PHE A 140 -6.21 -23.41 1.74
CA PHE A 140 -6.97 -23.21 0.51
C PHE A 140 -8.49 -23.08 0.77
N GLY A 141 -9.03 -23.93 1.65
CA GLY A 141 -10.44 -23.89 2.02
C GLY A 141 -10.84 -22.59 2.70
N SER A 142 -9.98 -22.05 3.57
CA SER A 142 -10.24 -20.77 4.25
C SER A 142 -10.15 -19.59 3.29
N ILE A 143 -9.14 -19.55 2.41
CA ILE A 143 -9.00 -18.52 1.38
C ILE A 143 -10.21 -18.55 0.43
N LYS A 144 -10.62 -19.73 -0.03
CA LYS A 144 -11.77 -19.88 -0.93
C LYS A 144 -13.04 -19.35 -0.27
N THR A 145 -13.28 -19.72 0.99
CA THR A 145 -14.44 -19.25 1.76
C THR A 145 -14.40 -17.73 1.99
N ALA A 146 -13.24 -17.20 2.39
CA ALA A 146 -13.04 -15.77 2.60
C ALA A 146 -13.30 -14.95 1.32
N LEU A 147 -12.80 -15.43 0.18
CA LEU A 147 -13.06 -14.80 -1.12
C LEU A 147 -14.52 -14.91 -1.52
N MET A 148 -15.18 -16.07 -1.36
CA MET A 148 -16.61 -16.17 -1.69
C MET A 148 -17.47 -15.19 -0.87
N LYS A 149 -17.07 -14.92 0.38
CA LYS A 149 -17.76 -14.00 1.29
C LYS A 149 -17.44 -12.52 1.03
N HIS A 150 -16.18 -12.18 0.75
CA HIS A 150 -15.69 -10.80 0.68
C HIS A 150 -15.18 -10.37 -0.71
N ALA A 151 -15.34 -11.19 -1.76
CA ALA A 151 -14.90 -10.84 -3.11
C ALA A 151 -15.69 -9.67 -3.69
N THR A 152 -14.94 -8.70 -4.21
CA THR A 152 -15.49 -7.64 -5.06
C THR A 152 -15.96 -8.23 -6.40
N ASN A 153 -16.86 -7.53 -7.12
CA ASN A 153 -17.34 -8.00 -8.42
C ASN A 153 -16.19 -8.23 -9.42
N ALA A 154 -15.17 -7.36 -9.40
CA ALA A 154 -13.95 -7.53 -10.20
C ALA A 154 -13.17 -8.82 -9.85
N MET A 155 -13.16 -9.24 -8.58
CA MET A 155 -12.53 -10.50 -8.18
C MET A 155 -13.33 -11.72 -8.64
N LYS A 156 -14.66 -11.65 -8.60
CA LYS A 156 -15.55 -12.73 -9.10
C LYS A 156 -15.46 -12.92 -10.61
N GLU A 157 -15.31 -11.83 -11.35
CA GLU A 157 -15.13 -11.84 -12.81
C GLU A 157 -13.73 -12.29 -13.21
N SER A 158 -12.75 -12.19 -12.30
CA SER A 158 -11.42 -12.69 -12.54
C SER A 158 -11.31 -14.18 -12.25
N ARG A 159 -10.43 -14.87 -12.99
CA ARG A 159 -10.08 -16.29 -12.77
C ARG A 159 -9.23 -16.52 -11.50
N ILE A 160 -9.40 -15.70 -10.46
CA ILE A 160 -8.68 -15.82 -9.20
C ILE A 160 -8.95 -17.19 -8.57
N ILE A 161 -10.18 -17.71 -8.62
CA ILE A 161 -10.50 -19.03 -8.04
C ILE A 161 -9.73 -20.15 -8.77
N ASP A 162 -9.68 -20.12 -10.11
CA ASP A 162 -8.84 -21.05 -10.90
C ASP A 162 -7.36 -20.88 -10.55
N TYR A 163 -6.91 -19.64 -10.41
CA TYR A 163 -5.57 -19.31 -9.95
C TYR A 163 -5.32 -19.75 -8.51
N LEU A 164 -6.31 -20.13 -7.70
CA LEU A 164 -6.06 -20.62 -6.34
C LEU A 164 -6.08 -22.15 -6.27
N ASN A 165 -6.54 -22.86 -7.31
CA ASN A 165 -6.55 -24.32 -7.32
C ASN A 165 -5.15 -24.97 -7.20
N TRP A 166 -4.07 -24.22 -7.44
CA TRP A 166 -2.71 -24.72 -7.19
C TRP A 166 -2.32 -24.67 -5.70
N LEU A 167 -3.10 -24.00 -4.84
CA LEU A 167 -2.87 -23.89 -3.39
C LEU A 167 -3.45 -25.06 -2.59
N THR A 168 -3.86 -26.17 -3.21
CA THR A 168 -4.56 -27.26 -2.51
C THR A 168 -3.78 -27.86 -1.33
N ALA A 169 -2.45 -27.78 -1.33
CA ALA A 169 -1.57 -28.19 -0.23
C ALA A 169 -1.12 -27.03 0.68
N LEU A 170 -1.71 -25.83 0.53
CA LEU A 170 -1.35 -24.66 1.33
C LEU A 170 -1.85 -24.83 2.76
N GLU A 171 -0.92 -24.77 3.68
CA GLU A 171 -1.16 -24.61 5.10
C GLU A 171 -0.07 -23.71 5.67
N LEU A 172 -0.45 -22.50 6.11
CA LEU A 172 0.48 -21.53 6.67
C LEU A 172 -0.01 -21.05 8.02
N ASP A 173 0.89 -21.04 9.00
CA ASP A 173 0.67 -20.34 10.26
C ASP A 173 0.86 -18.82 10.09
N PHE A 174 0.70 -18.06 11.18
CA PHE A 174 0.85 -16.61 11.12
C PHE A 174 2.25 -16.15 10.71
N ASN A 175 3.30 -16.83 11.19
CA ASN A 175 4.69 -16.44 10.92
C ASN A 175 5.05 -16.71 9.46
N ASP A 176 4.67 -17.87 8.95
CA ASP A 176 4.86 -18.25 7.57
C ASP A 176 4.03 -17.38 6.63
N PHE A 177 2.80 -17.03 7.02
CA PHE A 177 1.98 -16.08 6.28
C PHE A 177 2.65 -14.70 6.20
N CYS A 178 3.16 -14.19 7.33
CA CYS A 178 3.87 -12.91 7.35
C CYS A 178 5.10 -12.94 6.44
N ALA A 179 5.92 -13.98 6.52
CA ALA A 179 7.08 -14.17 5.65
C ALA A 179 6.69 -14.23 4.15
N ALA A 180 5.58 -14.89 3.85
CA ALA A 180 5.09 -15.03 2.48
C ALA A 180 4.47 -13.75 1.92
N ALA A 181 3.84 -12.93 2.78
CA ALA A 181 3.10 -11.74 2.38
C ALA A 181 3.93 -10.44 2.49
N ILE A 182 5.11 -10.51 3.10
CA ILE A 182 5.99 -9.35 3.30
C ILE A 182 6.39 -8.72 1.96
N ASN A 183 6.28 -7.39 1.87
CA ASN A 183 6.75 -6.66 0.69
C ASN A 183 8.14 -6.09 0.95
N VAL A 184 9.14 -6.71 0.34
CA VAL A 184 10.56 -6.36 0.51
C VAL A 184 10.83 -4.90 0.13
N HIS A 185 10.21 -4.37 -0.92
CA HIS A 185 10.40 -2.97 -1.34
C HIS A 185 9.83 -1.97 -0.32
N GLN A 186 8.72 -2.31 0.35
CA GLN A 186 8.17 -1.44 1.39
C GLN A 186 9.05 -1.39 2.63
N LEU A 187 9.81 -2.45 2.90
CA LEU A 187 10.76 -2.53 3.99
C LEU A 187 12.03 -1.72 3.75
N GLU A 188 12.53 -1.68 2.52
CA GLU A 188 13.69 -0.86 2.17
C GLU A 188 13.40 0.65 2.31
N ALA A 189 12.13 1.05 2.20
CA ALA A 189 11.69 2.43 2.41
C ALA A 189 11.53 2.81 3.90
N LEU A 190 11.55 1.84 4.83
CA LEU A 190 11.53 2.10 6.27
C LEU A 190 12.92 2.55 6.77
N ASP A 191 12.94 3.29 7.88
CA ASP A 191 14.06 4.02 8.49
C ASP A 191 15.51 3.62 8.12
N ARG A 192 16.40 4.61 8.02
CA ARG A 192 17.82 4.44 7.62
C ARG A 192 18.60 3.37 8.42
N THR A 193 18.23 3.13 9.67
CA THR A 193 18.83 2.09 10.52
C THR A 193 18.34 0.69 10.14
N ARG A 194 17.04 0.56 9.87
CA ARG A 194 16.38 -0.66 9.40
C ARG A 194 16.78 -1.00 7.95
N ALA A 195 16.91 0.00 7.08
CA ALA A 195 17.44 -0.19 5.73
C ALA A 195 18.88 -0.74 5.72
N ARG A 196 19.70 -0.46 6.74
CA ARG A 196 21.05 -1.02 6.87
C ARG A 196 21.07 -2.48 7.34
N SER A 197 20.17 -2.87 8.25
CA SER A 197 20.05 -4.25 8.71
C SER A 197 19.31 -5.15 7.73
N PHE A 198 18.25 -4.64 7.10
CA PHE A 198 17.38 -5.41 6.21
C PHE A 198 17.77 -5.33 4.74
N GLY A 199 18.39 -4.23 4.31
CA GLY A 199 18.76 -4.01 2.91
C GLY A 199 19.64 -5.11 2.29
N PRO A 200 20.59 -5.74 3.00
CA PRO A 200 21.32 -6.87 2.43
C PRO A 200 20.44 -8.11 2.19
N ILE A 201 19.57 -8.44 3.15
CA ILE A 201 18.69 -9.62 3.07
C ILE A 201 17.57 -9.37 2.04
N ALA A 202 17.00 -8.16 2.03
CA ALA A 202 16.03 -7.69 1.03
C ALA A 202 16.57 -7.80 -0.40
N ARG A 203 17.74 -7.20 -0.67
CA ARG A 203 18.40 -7.30 -1.98
C ARG A 203 18.81 -8.73 -2.35
N CYS A 204 19.12 -9.58 -1.36
CA CYS A 204 19.41 -10.98 -1.61
C CYS A 204 18.14 -11.73 -2.04
N CYS A 205 17.01 -11.50 -1.37
CA CYS A 205 15.70 -12.03 -1.76
C CYS A 205 15.30 -11.59 -3.18
N GLU A 206 15.54 -10.33 -3.55
CA GLU A 206 15.26 -9.81 -4.90
C GLU A 206 16.13 -10.46 -5.98
N ARG A 207 17.43 -10.64 -5.73
CA ARG A 207 18.32 -11.34 -6.68
C ARG A 207 17.95 -12.81 -6.88
N MET A 208 17.24 -13.40 -5.93
CA MET A 208 16.70 -14.75 -6.07
C MET A 208 15.42 -14.81 -6.93
N ASP A 209 14.74 -13.68 -7.19
CA ASP A 209 13.63 -13.59 -8.16
C ASP A 209 14.11 -13.60 -9.62
N THR A 210 15.33 -13.11 -9.89
CA THR A 210 15.86 -12.93 -11.25
C THR A 210 16.77 -14.07 -11.72
N ALA A 211 16.95 -15.11 -10.91
CA ALA A 211 17.89 -16.20 -11.18
C ALA A 211 17.27 -17.44 -11.85
N PHE A 212 15.98 -17.42 -12.23
CA PHE A 212 15.30 -18.49 -12.96
C PHE A 212 14.33 -17.96 -14.01
#